data_AF-W4DWF3-F1
#
_entry.id   AF-W4DWF3-F1
#
_cell.length_a   1.000
_cell.length_b   1.000
_cell.length_c   1.000
_cell.angle_alpha   90.00
_cell.angle_beta   90.00
_cell.angle_gamma   90.00
#
_symmetry.space_group_name_H-M   'P 1'
#
loop_
_entity.id
_entity.type
_entity.pdbx_description
1 polymer ?
#
loop_
_entity_poly.entity_id
_entity_poly.type
_entity_poly.pdbx_seq_one_letter_code
_entity_poly.pdbx_strand_id
1 'polypeptide(L)'
;MTDEYIWVIFVAEQTSGFPDFYPIGVFTVHDRAVEEIDKLPKDKNYQLLRLPINRMFPYYHKKSGELVGMDAIHHEHFHFKDLDE
;
A
#
# COMPACT_ATOMS: atom_id res chain seq x y z
N MET A 1 -14.91 -18.03 -8.75
CA MET A 1 -15.18 -16.85 -7.90
C MET A 1 -14.32 -15.74 -8.45
N THR A 2 -14.91 -14.61 -8.82
CA THR A 2 -14.13 -13.41 -9.15
C THR A 2 -13.34 -13.00 -7.92
N ASP A 3 -12.05 -12.75 -8.07
CA ASP A 3 -11.23 -12.24 -6.98
C ASP A 3 -11.66 -10.81 -6.69
N GLU A 4 -12.36 -10.62 -5.58
CA GLU A 4 -12.74 -9.29 -5.11
C GLU A 4 -11.57 -8.64 -4.38
N TYR A 5 -11.22 -7.43 -4.82
CA TYR A 5 -10.15 -6.64 -4.24
C TYR A 5 -10.54 -5.18 -4.13
N ILE A 6 -9.86 -4.48 -3.24
CA ILE A 6 -9.87 -3.02 -3.11
C ILE A 6 -8.46 -2.49 -3.29
N TRP A 7 -8.39 -1.23 -3.68
CA TRP A 7 -7.17 -0.46 -3.79
C TRP A 7 -7.08 0.47 -2.59
N VAL A 8 -6.01 0.38 -1.83
CA VAL A 8 -5.81 1.19 -0.63
C VAL A 8 -4.57 2.05 -0.80
N ILE A 9 -4.74 3.37 -0.65
CA ILE A 9 -3.63 4.32 -0.64
C ILE A 9 -3.07 4.36 0.78
N PHE A 10 -1.76 4.19 0.90
CA PHE A 10 -0.99 4.36 2.12
C PHE A 10 -0.04 5.54 1.98
N VAL A 11 0.14 6.27 3.07
CA VAL A 11 1.34 7.10 3.26
C VAL A 11 2.48 6.17 3.64
N ALA A 12 3.65 6.35 3.03
CA ALA A 12 4.84 5.55 3.28
C ALA A 12 6.03 6.49 3.58
N GLU A 13 6.12 6.93 4.82
CA GLU A 13 7.18 7.84 5.27
C GLU A 13 8.34 7.07 5.90
N GLN A 14 9.58 7.37 5.52
CA GLN A 14 10.73 6.96 6.31
C GLN A 14 11.00 8.02 7.39
N THR A 15 10.22 8.02 8.46
CA THR A 15 10.48 8.89 9.62
C THR A 15 10.66 8.07 10.88
N SER A 16 11.38 8.61 11.86
CA SER A 16 11.59 7.96 13.16
C SER A 16 10.35 7.95 14.06
N GLY A 17 9.20 8.46 13.58
CA GLY A 17 7.94 8.56 14.32
C GLY A 17 6.88 7.61 13.77
N PHE A 18 6.25 6.82 14.66
CA PHE A 18 5.13 5.97 14.32
C PHE A 18 3.80 6.78 14.27
N PRO A 19 2.88 6.54 13.33
CA PRO A 19 2.97 5.55 12.25
C PRO A 19 3.74 6.10 11.03
N ASP A 20 4.69 5.30 10.55
CA ASP A 20 5.47 5.50 9.33
C ASP A 20 4.76 4.91 8.08
N PHE A 21 3.73 4.10 8.30
CA PHE A 21 2.88 3.52 7.25
C PHE A 21 1.41 3.47 7.68
N TYR A 22 0.51 4.17 6.99
CA TYR A 22 -0.91 4.22 7.36
C TYR A 22 -1.85 4.49 6.17
N PRO A 23 -3.07 3.91 6.17
CA PRO A 23 -4.01 4.05 5.07
C PRO A 23 -4.71 5.41 5.09
N ILE A 24 -4.95 5.98 3.91
CA ILE A 24 -5.62 7.29 3.74
C ILE A 24 -6.75 7.27 2.70
N GLY A 25 -6.91 6.21 1.92
CA GLY A 25 -7.98 6.11 0.93
C GLY A 25 -8.27 4.67 0.52
N VAL A 26 -9.52 4.37 0.17
CA VAL A 26 -9.98 3.04 -0.24
C VAL A 26 -10.88 3.17 -1.48
N PHE A 27 -10.56 2.39 -2.51
CA PHE A 27 -11.21 2.47 -3.81
C PHE A 27 -11.50 1.07 -4.36
N THR A 28 -12.56 0.93 -5.14
CA THR A 28 -12.86 -0.30 -5.89
C THR A 28 -12.23 -0.29 -7.28
N VAL A 29 -11.82 0.87 -7.77
CA VAL A 29 -11.26 1.08 -9.11
C VAL A 29 -9.86 1.66 -8.98
N HIS A 30 -8.90 1.04 -9.67
CA HIS A 30 -7.49 1.43 -9.68
C HIS A 30 -7.29 2.89 -10.11
N ASP A 31 -7.79 3.25 -11.29
CA ASP A 31 -7.53 4.57 -11.89
C ASP A 31 -8.07 5.70 -11.02
N ARG A 32 -9.15 5.47 -10.27
CA ARG A 32 -9.67 6.43 -9.29
C ARG A 32 -8.70 6.66 -8.13
N ALA A 33 -8.03 5.60 -7.67
CA ALA A 33 -7.02 5.75 -6.62
C ALA A 33 -5.80 6.54 -7.14
N VAL A 34 -5.35 6.27 -8.37
CA VAL A 34 -4.25 7.00 -9.00
C VAL A 34 -4.59 8.48 -9.22
N GLU A 35 -5.80 8.77 -9.73
CA GLU A 35 -6.31 10.15 -9.87
C GLU A 35 -6.30 10.92 -8.55
N GLU A 36 -6.58 10.24 -7.42
CA GLU A 36 -6.52 10.86 -6.09
C GLU A 36 -5.08 11.04 -5.62
N ILE A 37 -4.18 10.08 -5.86
CA ILE A 37 -2.75 10.22 -5.54
C ILE A 37 -2.13 11.44 -6.22
N ASP A 38 -2.46 11.69 -7.49
CA ASP A 38 -1.94 12.84 -8.24
C ASP A 38 -2.33 14.20 -7.66
N LYS A 39 -3.40 14.24 -6.86
CA LYS A 39 -3.90 15.45 -6.17
C LYS A 39 -3.31 15.61 -4.77
N LEU A 40 -2.65 14.58 -4.23
CA LEU A 40 -2.09 14.63 -2.88
C LEU A 40 -0.85 15.54 -2.83
N PRO A 41 -0.53 16.06 -1.63
CA PRO A 41 0.73 16.77 -1.40
C PRO A 41 1.95 15.96 -1.84
N LYS A 42 2.88 16.58 -2.55
CA LYS A 42 4.10 15.92 -3.08
C LYS A 42 5.28 15.94 -2.10
N ASP A 43 5.02 16.26 -0.84
CA ASP A 43 6.00 16.29 0.25
C ASP A 43 6.18 14.92 0.92
N LYS A 44 5.43 13.92 0.47
CA LYS A 44 5.41 12.56 1.01
C LYS A 44 5.48 11.50 -0.07
N ASN A 45 5.90 10.31 0.33
CA ASN A 45 5.79 9.12 -0.51
C ASN A 45 4.48 8.37 -0.24
N TYR A 46 3.90 7.80 -1.29
CA TYR A 46 2.67 7.04 -1.21
C TYR A 46 2.85 5.64 -1.77
N GLN A 47 2.03 4.70 -1.30
CA GLN A 47 1.93 3.36 -1.87
C GLN A 47 0.47 3.04 -2.16
N LEU A 48 0.23 2.36 -3.28
CA LEU A 48 -1.08 1.85 -3.65
C LEU A 48 -1.06 0.32 -3.58
N LEU A 49 -1.86 -0.26 -2.69
CA LEU A 49 -1.91 -1.69 -2.45
C LEU A 49 -3.23 -2.28 -2.93
N ARG A 50 -3.18 -3.40 -3.66
CA ARG A 50 -4.37 -4.17 -4.06
C ARG A 50 -4.68 -5.26 -3.04
N LEU A 51 -5.56 -4.97 -2.08
CA LEU A 51 -5.90 -5.88 -0.98
C LEU A 51 -7.10 -6.77 -1.34
N PRO A 52 -7.03 -8.09 -1.08
CA PRO A 52 -8.17 -8.97 -1.30
C PRO A 52 -9.25 -8.78 -0.22
N ILE A 53 -10.52 -8.91 -0.62
CA ILE A 53 -11.66 -8.84 0.30
C ILE A 53 -11.99 -10.24 0.83
N ASN A 54 -12.29 -10.35 2.13
CA ASN A 54 -12.68 -11.60 2.80
C ASN A 54 -11.67 -12.74 2.66
N ARG A 55 -10.39 -12.42 2.47
CA ARG A 55 -9.31 -13.41 2.34
C ARG A 55 -8.08 -12.96 3.11
N MET A 56 -7.42 -13.93 3.74
CA MET A 56 -6.14 -13.73 4.40
C MET A 56 -5.02 -13.70 3.33
N PHE A 57 -4.05 -12.82 3.53
CA PHE A 57 -2.82 -12.72 2.73
C PHE A 57 -1.52 -12.64 3.57
N PRO A 58 -1.39 -13.29 4.73
CA PRO A 58 -0.15 -13.30 5.49
C PRO A 58 0.94 -14.12 4.78
N TYR A 59 2.17 -13.60 4.80
CA TYR A 59 3.35 -14.38 4.46
C TYR A 59 3.95 -15.00 5.73
N TYR A 60 4.05 -16.33 5.74
CA TYR A 60 4.71 -17.09 6.79
C TYR A 60 6.07 -17.59 6.32
N HIS A 61 7.11 -17.39 7.13
CA HIS A 61 8.44 -17.89 6.81
C HIS A 61 8.45 -19.43 6.81
N LYS A 62 8.79 -20.04 5.68
CA LYS A 62 8.62 -21.48 5.43
C LYS A 62 9.31 -22.41 6.44
N LYS A 63 10.38 -21.96 7.10
CA LYS A 63 11.15 -22.77 8.06
C LYS A 63 10.76 -22.52 9.51
N SER A 64 10.50 -21.27 9.91
CA SER A 64 10.17 -20.93 11.31
C SER A 64 8.67 -20.91 11.58
N GLY A 65 7.82 -20.79 10.56
CA GLY A 65 6.37 -20.62 10.69
C GLY A 65 5.96 -19.22 11.18
N GLU A 66 6.91 -18.31 11.34
CA GLU A 66 6.64 -16.96 11.82
C GLU A 66 5.90 -16.13 10.78
N LEU A 67 4.95 -15.31 11.24
CA LEU A 67 4.30 -14.28 10.45
C LEU A 67 5.33 -13.16 10.20
N VAL A 68 5.76 -13.00 8.95
CA VAL A 68 6.86 -12.09 8.59
C VAL A 68 6.46 -11.01 7.60
N GLY A 69 5.22 -11.03 7.11
CA GLY A 69 4.72 -9.97 6.24
C GLY A 69 3.44 -10.34 5.51
N MET A 70 3.33 -9.82 4.30
CA MET A 70 2.21 -9.99 3.39
C MET A 70 2.66 -10.79 2.16
N ASP A 71 1.80 -11.68 1.66
CA ASP A 71 2.04 -12.50 0.48
C ASP A 71 1.16 -12.05 -0.70
N ALA A 72 1.72 -12.10 -1.91
CA ALA A 72 1.01 -11.93 -3.18
C ALA A 72 0.12 -10.68 -3.35
N ILE A 73 0.36 -9.61 -2.58
CA ILE A 73 -0.30 -8.31 -2.80
C ILE A 73 0.47 -7.53 -3.86
N HIS A 74 -0.27 -6.96 -4.82
CA HIS A 74 0.29 -6.01 -5.78
C HIS A 74 0.48 -4.64 -5.13
N HIS A 75 1.70 -4.11 -5.20
CA HIS A 75 2.11 -2.84 -4.61
C HIS A 75 2.65 -1.90 -5.70
N GLU A 76 2.21 -0.65 -5.68
CA GLU A 76 2.77 0.42 -6.50
C GLU A 76 3.35 1.50 -5.60
N HIS A 77 4.50 2.04 -5.98
CA HIS A 77 5.22 3.04 -5.20
C HIS A 77 5.23 4.37 -5.93
N PHE A 78 4.83 5.43 -5.24
CA PHE A 78 4.78 6.80 -5.73
C PHE A 78 5.79 7.63 -4.92
N HIS A 79 6.97 7.82 -5.51
CA HIS A 79 8.08 8.56 -4.91
C HIS A 79 8.02 10.02 -5.34
N PHE A 80 7.56 10.89 -4.43
CA PHE A 80 7.54 12.34 -4.67
C PHE A 80 8.63 13.07 -3.87
N LYS A 81 9.02 12.52 -2.71
CA LYS A 81 10.01 13.12 -1.81
C LYS A 81 11.46 12.99 -2.31
N ASP A 82 11.72 12.04 -3.20
CA ASP A 82 13.08 11.70 -3.68
C ASP A 82 13.50 12.49 -4.94
N LEU A 83 12.78 13.57 -5.30
CA LEU A 83 13.02 14.36 -6.53
C LEU A 83 13.89 15.61 -6.34
N ASP A 84 14.44 15.84 -5.14
CA ASP A 84 15.23 17.04 -4.79
C ASP A 84 16.71 16.75 -4.45
N GLU A 85 17.32 15.65 -4.92
CA GLU A 85 18.78 15.42 -4.87
C GLU A 85 19.49 15.60 -6.23
#